data_AF-A0A4S4CG22-F1
#
_entry.id   AF-A0A4S4CG22-F1
#
_cell.length_a   1.000
_cell.length_b   1.000
_cell.length_c   1.000
_cell.angle_alpha   90.00
_cell.angle_beta   90.00
_cell.angle_gamma   90.00
#
_symmetry.space_group_name_H-M   'P 1'
#
loop_
_entity.id
_entity.type
_entity.pdbx_description
1 polymer ?
#
loop_
_entity_poly.entity_id
_entity_poly.type
_entity_poly.pdbx_seq_one_letter_code
_entity_poly.pdbx_strand_id
1 'polypeptide(L)'
;MAAVVWLAPSTAHLARLSPAAVLGSNFDVEPVAQVLGTPLLDTVAAWKELEGAQVMRGSGFEHDLVADAVLAAMPSAVPQLLRSTAARALTAHHVPPARITRHWHAGGDVREAAPQFARVAEHARDTFRFGEAAQYAHDAADAYLRAGQPERAAQLQNLADAPLA
;
A
#
# COMPACT_ATOMS: atom_id res chain seq x y z
N MET A 1 34.00 8.45 -2.32
CA MET A 1 32.67 9.06 -2.16
C MET A 1 32.19 9.51 -3.52
N ALA A 2 31.44 8.67 -4.23
CA ALA A 2 30.83 9.05 -5.50
C ALA A 2 29.54 9.81 -5.18
N ALA A 3 29.50 11.10 -5.51
CA ALA A 3 28.28 11.88 -5.46
C ALA A 3 27.35 11.35 -6.55
N VAL A 4 26.26 10.68 -6.16
CA VAL A 4 25.16 10.35 -7.07
C VAL A 4 24.47 11.67 -7.41
N VAL A 5 24.90 12.28 -8.52
CA VAL A 5 24.18 13.38 -9.16
C VAL A 5 22.95 12.76 -9.81
N TRP A 6 21.78 12.91 -9.17
CA TRP A 6 20.53 12.43 -9.70
C TRP A 6 20.06 13.34 -10.85
N LEU A 7 20.50 13.04 -12.07
CA LEU A 7 19.83 13.54 -13.27
C LEU A 7 18.40 12.99 -13.25
N ALA A 8 17.40 13.84 -13.51
CA ALA A 8 15.99 13.48 -13.51
C ALA A 8 15.80 12.07 -14.12
N PRO A 9 15.21 11.12 -13.36
CA PRO A 9 15.21 9.72 -13.74
C PRO A 9 14.52 9.57 -15.10
N SER A 10 15.12 8.77 -15.99
CA SER A 10 14.52 8.49 -17.30
C SER A 10 13.09 7.95 -17.11
N THR A 11 12.22 8.15 -18.11
CA THR A 11 10.81 7.71 -18.03
C THR A 11 10.68 6.22 -17.69
N ALA A 12 11.63 5.40 -18.16
CA ALA A 12 11.69 3.97 -17.84
C ALA A 12 12.07 3.71 -16.36
N HIS A 13 13.01 4.47 -15.80
CA HIS A 13 13.34 4.37 -14.37
C HIS A 13 12.19 4.85 -13.50
N LEU A 14 11.54 5.96 -13.85
CA LEU A 14 10.35 6.43 -13.14
C LEU A 14 9.25 5.35 -13.11
N ALA A 15 8.93 4.73 -14.26
CA ALA A 15 7.94 3.68 -14.31
C ALA A 15 8.28 2.51 -13.37
N ARG A 16 9.54 2.05 -13.36
CA ARG A 16 10.01 0.92 -12.53
C ARG A 16 10.05 1.23 -11.03
N LEU A 17 10.38 2.48 -10.66
CA LEU A 17 10.48 2.92 -9.27
C LEU A 17 9.13 3.29 -8.65
N SER A 18 8.15 3.64 -9.47
CA SER A 18 6.86 4.16 -9.02
C SER A 18 6.06 3.23 -8.09
N PRO A 19 5.93 1.91 -8.37
CA PRO A 19 5.23 1.00 -7.46
C PRO A 19 5.96 0.85 -6.14
N ALA A 20 7.29 0.77 -6.16
CA ALA A 20 8.08 0.68 -4.94
C ALA A 20 7.90 1.92 -4.07
N ALA A 21 7.82 3.12 -4.66
CA ALA A 21 7.60 4.36 -3.93
C ALA A 21 6.21 4.42 -3.29
N VAL A 22 5.22 3.80 -3.93
CA VAL A 22 3.85 3.70 -3.42
C VAL A 22 3.70 2.60 -2.36
N LEU A 23 4.38 1.48 -2.52
CA LEU A 23 4.41 0.37 -1.58
C LEU A 23 5.21 0.72 -0.31
N GLY A 24 6.17 1.65 -0.41
CA GLY A 24 6.97 2.16 0.70
C GLY A 24 8.18 1.30 1.02
N SER A 25 8.13 0.52 2.10
CA SER A 25 9.21 -0.40 2.49
C SER A 25 8.63 -1.75 2.95
N ASN A 26 9.50 -2.74 3.15
CA ASN A 26 9.15 -4.09 3.64
C ASN A 26 8.27 -4.92 2.69
N PHE A 27 8.43 -4.79 1.38
CA PHE A 27 7.74 -5.64 0.40
C PHE A 27 8.73 -6.43 -0.45
N ASP A 28 8.37 -7.67 -0.79
CA ASP A 28 9.12 -8.45 -1.76
C ASP A 28 8.96 -7.87 -3.17
N VAL A 29 9.88 -8.18 -4.06
CA VAL A 29 9.86 -7.73 -5.46
C VAL A 29 8.63 -8.23 -6.24
N GLU A 30 7.98 -9.29 -5.75
CA GLU A 30 6.83 -9.92 -6.39
C GLU A 30 5.58 -9.00 -6.44
N PRO A 31 5.13 -8.39 -5.33
CA PRO A 31 4.13 -7.32 -5.36
C PRO A 31 4.44 -6.17 -6.33
N VAL A 32 5.72 -5.80 -6.49
CA VAL A 32 6.13 -4.75 -7.44
C VAL A 32 5.87 -5.18 -8.88
N ALA A 33 6.25 -6.41 -9.24
CA ALA A 33 6.02 -6.96 -10.57
C ALA A 33 4.52 -7.02 -10.90
N GLN A 34 3.70 -7.42 -9.92
CA GLN A 34 2.25 -7.49 -10.07
C GLN A 34 1.64 -6.10 -10.27
N VAL A 35 2.07 -5.08 -9.52
CA VAL A 35 1.58 -3.70 -9.68
C VAL A 35 2.00 -3.10 -11.02
N LEU A 36 3.19 -3.44 -11.52
CA LEU A 36 3.68 -3.04 -12.83
C LEU A 36 3.03 -3.79 -14.00
N GLY A 37 2.43 -4.95 -13.73
CA GLY A 37 1.97 -5.88 -14.78
C GLY A 37 3.13 -6.44 -15.62
N THR A 38 4.34 -6.51 -15.06
CA THR A 38 5.56 -6.98 -15.75
C THR A 38 5.91 -8.41 -15.35
N PRO A 39 6.61 -9.17 -16.21
CA PRO A 39 7.15 -10.47 -15.82
C PRO A 39 8.06 -10.37 -14.58
N LEU A 40 7.95 -11.34 -13.67
CA LEU A 40 8.72 -11.34 -12.42
C LEU A 40 10.23 -11.29 -12.68
N LEU A 41 10.74 -12.08 -13.63
CA LEU A 41 12.17 -12.15 -13.93
C LEU A 41 12.72 -10.83 -14.50
N ASP A 42 11.95 -10.14 -15.34
CA ASP A 42 12.33 -8.82 -15.86
C ASP A 42 12.37 -7.79 -14.73
N THR A 43 11.42 -7.89 -13.80
CA THR A 43 11.35 -7.02 -12.62
C THR A 43 12.55 -7.26 -11.69
N VAL A 44 12.92 -8.52 -11.45
CA VAL A 44 14.12 -8.89 -10.66
C VAL A 44 15.41 -8.40 -11.31
N ALA A 45 15.54 -8.50 -12.63
CA ALA A 45 16.71 -8.01 -13.34
C ALA A 45 16.86 -6.49 -13.18
N ALA A 46 15.78 -5.74 -13.39
CA ALA A 46 15.75 -4.29 -13.15
C ALA A 46 16.00 -3.94 -11.68
N TRP A 47 15.52 -4.76 -10.73
CA TRP A 47 15.75 -4.56 -9.30
C TRP A 47 17.23 -4.64 -8.95
N LYS A 48 17.96 -5.64 -9.50
CA LYS A 48 19.40 -5.79 -9.29
C LYS A 48 20.21 -4.62 -9.86
N GLU A 49 19.81 -4.08 -11.01
CA GLU A 49 20.45 -2.88 -11.57
C GLU A 49 20.31 -1.68 -10.62
N LEU A 50 19.12 -1.51 -10.02
CA LEU A 50 18.85 -0.44 -9.05
C LEU A 50 19.59 -0.63 -7.72
N GLU A 51 19.76 -1.87 -7.26
CA GLU A 51 20.60 -2.17 -6.09
C GLU A 51 22.08 -1.88 -6.36
N GLY A 52 22.58 -2.26 -7.55
CA GLY A 52 23.94 -1.93 -7.98
C GLY A 52 24.18 -0.41 -8.10
N ALA A 53 23.14 0.35 -8.41
CA ALA A 53 23.16 1.82 -8.44
C ALA A 53 22.91 2.48 -7.07
N GLN A 54 22.77 1.70 -5.99
CA GLN A 54 22.45 2.18 -4.63
C GLN A 54 21.12 2.97 -4.53
N VAL A 55 20.18 2.68 -5.43
CA VAL A 55 18.83 3.27 -5.41
C VAL A 55 17.91 2.46 -4.50
N MET A 56 18.01 1.14 -4.60
CA MET A 56 17.29 0.17 -3.78
C MET A 56 18.25 -0.58 -2.87
N ARG A 57 17.74 -1.10 -1.76
CA ARG A 57 18.39 -2.14 -0.95
C ARG A 57 17.34 -3.10 -0.41
N GLY A 58 17.44 -4.37 -0.81
CA GLY A 58 16.49 -5.38 -0.39
C GLY A 58 15.07 -5.02 -0.81
N SER A 59 14.19 -4.76 0.16
CA SER A 59 12.75 -4.56 0.00
C SER A 59 12.30 -3.09 0.02
N GLY A 60 13.17 -2.14 -0.35
CA GLY A 60 12.84 -0.72 -0.34
C GLY A 60 13.95 0.18 -0.89
N PHE A 61 13.69 1.49 -0.90
CA PHE A 61 14.68 2.49 -1.27
C PHE A 61 15.80 2.54 -0.24
N GLU A 62 17.03 2.71 -0.72
CA GLU A 62 18.20 2.94 0.15
C GLU A 62 18.08 4.29 0.87
N HIS A 63 17.42 5.27 0.26
CA HIS A 63 17.26 6.62 0.79
C HIS A 63 15.83 7.14 0.59
N ASP A 64 15.22 7.65 1.65
CA ASP A 64 13.83 8.16 1.64
C ASP A 64 13.61 9.30 0.63
N LEU A 65 14.61 10.18 0.47
CA LEU A 65 14.56 11.30 -0.48
C LEU A 65 14.34 10.86 -1.93
N VAL A 66 14.76 9.63 -2.26
CA VAL A 66 14.54 9.07 -3.59
C VAL A 66 13.08 8.72 -3.78
N ALA A 67 12.46 8.08 -2.78
CA ALA A 67 11.04 7.78 -2.82
C ALA A 67 10.21 9.06 -2.96
N ASP A 68 10.56 10.10 -2.19
CA ASP A 68 9.90 11.42 -2.26
C ASP A 68 10.07 12.08 -3.63
N ALA A 69 11.28 12.05 -4.20
CA ALA A 69 11.54 12.60 -5.54
C ALA A 69 10.76 11.85 -6.63
N VAL A 70 10.68 10.52 -6.53
CA VAL A 70 9.89 9.68 -7.45
C VAL A 70 8.40 10.00 -7.32
N LEU A 71 7.87 10.11 -6.10
CA LEU A 71 6.46 10.50 -5.87
C LEU A 71 6.15 11.91 -6.39
N ALA A 72 7.05 12.87 -6.16
CA ALA A 72 6.89 14.25 -6.64
C ALA A 72 6.95 14.38 -8.16
N ALA A 73 7.67 13.48 -8.84
CA ALA A 73 7.77 13.45 -10.29
C ALA A 73 6.56 12.77 -10.97
N MET A 74 5.68 12.10 -10.22
CA MET A 74 4.49 11.45 -10.79
C MET A 74 3.38 12.44 -11.12
N PRO A 75 2.65 12.26 -12.24
CA PRO A 75 1.38 12.93 -12.45
C PRO A 75 0.41 12.61 -11.31
N SER A 76 -0.35 13.61 -10.85
CA SER A 76 -1.17 13.53 -9.62
C SER A 76 -2.16 12.35 -9.56
N ALA A 77 -2.63 11.84 -10.71
CA ALA A 77 -3.54 10.70 -10.78
C ALA A 77 -2.84 9.33 -10.60
N VAL A 78 -1.54 9.24 -10.90
CA VAL A 78 -0.79 7.96 -10.92
C VAL A 78 -0.61 7.37 -9.52
N PRO A 79 -0.24 8.13 -8.47
CA PRO A 79 -0.13 7.59 -7.13
C PRO A 79 -1.42 6.94 -6.63
N GLN A 80 -2.58 7.52 -6.96
CA GLN A 80 -3.88 6.99 -6.52
C GLN A 80 -4.20 5.64 -7.18
N LEU A 81 -3.95 5.54 -8.50
CA LEU A 81 -4.13 4.30 -9.24
C LEU A 81 -3.18 3.21 -8.73
N LEU A 82 -1.90 3.56 -8.54
CA LEU A 82 -0.89 2.63 -8.02
C LEU A 82 -1.20 2.18 -6.60
N ARG A 83 -1.74 3.04 -5.73
CA ARG A 83 -2.17 2.66 -4.38
C ARG A 83 -3.30 1.64 -4.41
N SER A 84 -4.26 1.82 -5.32
CA SER A 84 -5.37 0.88 -5.49
C SER A 84 -4.86 -0.49 -5.99
N THR A 85 -3.96 -0.48 -6.98
CA THR A 85 -3.35 -1.71 -7.50
C THR A 85 -2.43 -2.39 -6.48
N ALA A 86 -1.65 -1.61 -5.72
CA ALA A 86 -0.82 -2.09 -4.63
C ALA A 86 -1.66 -2.76 -3.54
N ALA A 87 -2.77 -2.13 -3.13
CA ALA A 87 -3.64 -2.69 -2.12
C ALA A 87 -4.26 -4.03 -2.58
N ARG A 88 -4.65 -4.15 -3.85
CA ARG A 88 -5.10 -5.42 -4.45
C ARG A 88 -4.00 -6.47 -4.48
N ALA A 89 -2.79 -6.12 -4.91
CA ALA A 89 -1.64 -7.03 -4.95
C ALA A 89 -1.29 -7.55 -3.55
N LEU A 90 -1.17 -6.67 -2.55
CA LEU A 90 -0.88 -7.05 -1.16
C LEU A 90 -1.98 -7.93 -0.55
N THR A 91 -3.24 -7.72 -0.93
CA THR A 91 -4.36 -8.59 -0.52
C THR A 91 -4.20 -10.00 -1.08
N ALA A 92 -3.77 -10.14 -2.34
CA ALA A 92 -3.52 -11.44 -2.97
C ALA A 92 -2.36 -12.20 -2.32
N HIS A 93 -1.36 -11.48 -1.81
CA HIS A 93 -0.19 -12.06 -1.14
C HIS A 93 -0.38 -12.28 0.38
N HIS A 94 -1.61 -12.18 0.90
CA HIS A 94 -1.93 -12.40 2.32
C HIS A 94 -1.08 -11.59 3.30
N VAL A 95 -0.67 -10.38 2.89
CA VAL A 95 0.13 -9.48 3.71
C VAL A 95 -0.67 -9.05 4.95
N PRO A 96 -0.04 -8.80 6.12
CA PRO A 96 -0.73 -8.38 7.32
C PRO A 96 -1.74 -7.25 7.06
N PRO A 97 -3.00 -7.39 7.52
CA PRO A 97 -4.07 -6.49 7.11
C PRO A 97 -3.81 -5.00 7.43
N ALA A 98 -3.09 -4.71 8.52
CA ALA A 98 -2.66 -3.36 8.90
C ALA A 98 -1.78 -2.64 7.85
N ARG A 99 -1.09 -3.39 6.99
CA ARG A 99 -0.30 -2.81 5.88
C ARG A 99 -1.17 -2.48 4.68
N ILE A 100 -2.16 -3.33 4.40
CA ILE A 100 -3.10 -3.16 3.30
C ILE A 100 -3.94 -1.89 3.52
N THR A 101 -4.39 -1.67 4.76
CA THR A 101 -5.21 -0.50 5.15
C THR A 101 -4.53 0.84 4.93
N ARG A 102 -3.20 0.94 5.13
CA ARG A 102 -2.42 2.15 4.81
C ARG A 102 -2.57 2.55 3.34
N HIS A 103 -2.57 1.59 2.42
CA HIS A 103 -2.69 1.86 0.99
C HIS A 103 -4.13 2.23 0.59
N TRP A 104 -5.14 1.65 1.25
CA TRP A 104 -6.54 2.06 1.07
C TRP A 104 -6.79 3.48 1.57
N HIS A 105 -6.30 3.84 2.77
CA HIS A 105 -6.41 5.19 3.34
C HIS A 105 -5.79 6.27 2.45
N ALA A 106 -4.66 5.97 1.82
CA ALA A 106 -3.93 6.92 0.99
C ALA A 106 -4.56 7.16 -0.40
N GLY A 107 -5.68 6.52 -0.75
CA GLY A 107 -6.46 6.87 -1.95
C GLY A 107 -7.06 5.71 -2.74
N GLY A 108 -7.24 4.53 -2.15
CA GLY A 108 -7.87 3.41 -2.87
C GLY A 108 -9.37 3.61 -3.10
N ASP A 109 -9.97 2.78 -3.97
CA ASP A 109 -11.43 2.74 -4.17
C ASP A 109 -12.13 2.40 -2.84
N VAL A 110 -12.99 3.30 -2.38
CA VAL A 110 -13.72 3.21 -1.12
C VAL A 110 -14.57 1.93 -1.03
N ARG A 111 -15.10 1.46 -2.17
CA ARG A 111 -15.93 0.24 -2.23
C ARG A 111 -15.10 -1.02 -2.01
N GLU A 112 -13.84 -1.02 -2.48
CA GLU A 112 -12.91 -2.12 -2.27
C GLU A 112 -12.25 -2.04 -0.89
N ALA A 113 -12.03 -0.84 -0.37
CA ALA A 113 -11.43 -0.59 0.94
C ALA A 113 -12.30 -1.09 2.10
N ALA A 114 -13.61 -0.82 2.05
CA ALA A 114 -14.54 -1.13 3.14
C ALA A 114 -14.48 -2.59 3.65
N PRO A 115 -14.57 -3.63 2.79
CA PRO A 115 -14.44 -5.02 3.23
C PRO A 115 -13.03 -5.39 3.70
N GLN A 116 -11.99 -4.62 3.36
CA GLN A 116 -10.64 -4.88 3.84
C GLN A 116 -10.47 -4.34 5.26
N PHE A 117 -10.91 -3.11 5.54
CA PHE A 117 -10.92 -2.55 6.89
C PHE A 117 -11.71 -3.45 7.87
N ALA A 118 -12.85 -3.99 7.44
CA ALA A 118 -13.64 -4.92 8.25
C ALA A 118 -12.85 -6.19 8.66
N ARG A 119 -12.15 -6.83 7.72
CA ARG A 119 -11.31 -8.01 8.01
C ARG A 119 -10.16 -7.69 8.97
N VAL A 120 -9.58 -6.50 8.84
CA VAL A 120 -8.49 -6.04 9.72
C VAL A 120 -9.01 -5.84 11.13
N ALA A 121 -10.20 -5.24 11.26
CA ALA A 121 -10.88 -5.05 12.53
C ALA A 121 -11.15 -6.39 13.23
N GLU A 122 -11.68 -7.37 12.48
CA GLU A 122 -11.90 -8.74 12.97
C GLU A 122 -10.59 -9.39 13.43
N HIS A 123 -9.54 -9.36 12.60
CA HIS A 123 -8.26 -9.95 12.96
C HIS A 123 -7.60 -9.27 14.17
N ALA A 124 -7.68 -7.94 14.27
CA ALA A 124 -7.19 -7.19 15.43
C ALA A 124 -7.95 -7.61 16.70
N ARG A 125 -9.27 -7.80 16.60
CA ARG A 125 -10.11 -8.27 17.71
C ARG A 125 -9.76 -9.69 18.14
N ASP A 126 -9.61 -10.61 17.18
CA ASP A 126 -9.23 -12.00 17.42
C ASP A 126 -7.81 -12.15 18.00
N THR A 127 -6.98 -11.13 17.84
CA THR A 127 -5.63 -11.03 18.42
C THR A 127 -5.58 -10.10 19.66
N PHE A 128 -6.72 -9.78 20.27
CA PHE A 128 -6.86 -8.98 21.49
C PHE A 128 -6.33 -7.53 21.40
N ARG A 129 -6.14 -7.01 20.18
CA ARG A 129 -5.75 -5.61 19.92
C ARG A 129 -6.97 -4.73 19.76
N PHE A 130 -7.76 -4.62 20.83
CA PHE A 130 -9.10 -4.05 20.75
C PHE A 130 -9.15 -2.56 20.34
N GLY A 131 -8.17 -1.75 20.76
CA GLY A 131 -8.09 -0.35 20.33
C GLY A 131 -7.90 -0.21 18.81
N GLU A 132 -7.03 -1.04 18.23
CA GLU A 132 -6.84 -1.12 16.78
C GLU A 132 -8.11 -1.66 16.10
N ALA A 133 -8.75 -2.68 16.68
CA ALA A 133 -9.99 -3.24 16.14
C ALA A 133 -11.10 -2.19 16.03
N ALA A 134 -11.31 -1.37 17.06
CA ALA A 134 -12.28 -0.28 17.05
C ALA A 134 -11.93 0.80 16.02
N GLN A 135 -10.64 1.15 15.85
CA GLN A 135 -10.22 2.10 14.82
C GLN A 135 -10.51 1.56 13.42
N TYR A 136 -10.14 0.32 13.13
CA TYR A 136 -10.40 -0.28 11.81
C TYR A 136 -11.90 -0.51 11.55
N ALA A 137 -12.69 -0.76 12.59
CA ALA A 137 -14.14 -0.86 12.46
C ALA A 137 -14.78 0.50 12.12
N HIS A 138 -14.30 1.60 12.70
CA HIS A 138 -14.71 2.96 12.30
C HIS A 138 -14.32 3.26 10.85
N ASP A 139 -13.07 2.98 10.45
CA ASP A 139 -12.61 3.15 9.07
C ASP A 139 -13.48 2.35 8.07
N ALA A 140 -13.84 1.13 8.44
CA ALA A 140 -14.73 0.28 7.65
C ALA A 140 -16.14 0.87 7.54
N ALA A 141 -16.69 1.36 8.65
CA ALA A 141 -18.01 1.96 8.68
C ALA A 141 -18.09 3.23 7.80
N ASP A 142 -17.11 4.13 7.92
CA ASP A 142 -17.01 5.33 7.10
C ASP A 142 -16.89 4.99 5.60
N ALA A 143 -16.08 3.98 5.28
CA ALA A 143 -15.95 3.50 3.91
C ALA A 143 -17.27 2.90 3.38
N TYR A 144 -17.98 2.09 4.18
CA TYR A 144 -19.29 1.54 3.80
C TYR A 144 -20.36 2.64 3.62
N LEU A 145 -20.37 3.69 4.45
CA LEU A 145 -21.26 4.83 4.28
C LEU A 145 -21.00 5.54 2.95
N ARG A 146 -19.74 5.86 2.67
CA ARG A 146 -19.33 6.50 1.40
C ARG A 146 -19.58 5.61 0.18
N ALA A 147 -19.58 4.29 0.36
CA ALA A 147 -19.94 3.31 -0.66
C ALA A 147 -21.46 3.13 -0.84
N GLY A 148 -22.29 3.79 -0.03
CA GLY A 148 -23.75 3.69 -0.08
C GLY A 148 -24.33 2.44 0.58
N GLN A 149 -23.64 1.86 1.56
CA GLN A 149 -24.02 0.63 2.27
C GLN A 149 -24.20 0.87 3.77
N PRO A 150 -25.22 1.65 4.19
CA PRO A 150 -25.37 2.10 5.58
C PRO A 150 -25.64 0.96 6.57
N GLU A 151 -26.29 -0.13 6.15
CA GLU A 151 -26.55 -1.28 7.03
C GLU A 151 -25.24 -1.95 7.48
N ARG A 152 -24.28 -2.09 6.57
CA ARG A 152 -22.95 -2.62 6.91
C ARG A 152 -22.19 -1.66 7.80
N ALA A 153 -22.28 -0.35 7.53
CA ALA A 153 -21.65 0.64 8.39
C ALA A 153 -22.15 0.57 9.84
N ALA A 154 -23.46 0.45 10.04
CA ALA A 154 -24.05 0.33 11.37
C ALA A 154 -23.57 -0.94 12.12
N GLN A 155 -23.41 -2.06 11.41
CA GLN A 155 -22.86 -3.31 11.99
C GLN A 155 -21.43 -3.10 12.50
N LEU A 156 -20.60 -2.40 11.73
CA LEU A 156 -19.22 -2.12 12.11
C LEU A 156 -19.12 -1.10 13.24
N GLN A 157 -20.00 -0.10 13.30
CA GLN A 157 -20.10 0.85 14.42
C GLN A 157 -20.44 0.13 15.73
N ASN A 158 -21.44 -0.76 15.72
CA ASN A 158 -21.79 -1.56 16.89
C ASN A 158 -20.64 -2.45 17.36
N LEU A 159 -19.82 -2.96 16.43
CA LEU A 159 -18.63 -3.74 16.76
C LEU A 159 -17.52 -2.88 17.37
N ALA A 160 -17.37 -1.62 16.93
CA ALA A 160 -16.42 -0.69 17.49
C ALA A 160 -16.80 -0.25 18.92
N ASP A 161 -18.09 -0.09 19.18
CA ASP A 161 -18.64 0.38 20.46
C ASP A 161 -18.85 -0.75 21.48
N ALA A 162 -18.68 -2.01 21.07
CA ALA A 162 -18.85 -3.16 21.95
C ALA A 162 -17.82 -3.11 23.11
N PRO A 163 -18.26 -3.26 24.37
CA PRO A 163 -17.36 -3.23 25.52
C PRO A 163 -16.33 -4.35 25.42
N LEU A 164 -15.08 -4.03 25.78
CA LEU A 164 -13.98 -4.99 25.81
C LEU A 164 -14.27 -6.03 26.89
N ALA A 165 -14.66 -7.24 26.47
CA ALA A 165 -14.95 -8.36 27.35
C ALA A 165 -13.68 -8.91 28.01
#